data_AF-A0A411YXS8-F1
#
_entry.id   AF-A0A411YXS8-F1
#
_cell.length_a   1.000
_cell.length_b   1.000
_cell.length_c   1.000
_cell.angle_alpha   90.00
_cell.angle_beta   90.00
_cell.angle_gamma   90.00
#
_symmetry.space_group_name_H-M   'P 1'
#
loop_
_entity.id
_entity.type
_entity.pdbx_description
1 polymer ?
#
loop_
_entity_poly.entity_id
_entity_poly.type
_entity_poly.pdbx_seq_one_letter_code
_entity_poly.pdbx_strand_id
1 'polypeptide(L)'
;MNRRDVMIGLGAGFALLATGAQAQSDPLEAAFAALPQAARKQAQQEMAYAGFYNSAIDGAYGRGTATGLRKTAEFVAYSSDGKVTPQTGTAAGAQAFVRDLASGRLAKWLYGEGDENDM
;
A
#
# COMPACT_ATOMS: atom_id res chain seq x y z
N MET A 1 -8.45 -41.71 59.69
CA MET A 1 -9.25 -40.54 60.15
C MET A 1 -8.27 -39.37 60.24
N ASN A 2 -8.29 -38.26 59.48
CA ASN A 2 -9.25 -37.55 58.61
C ASN A 2 -8.44 -36.85 57.48
N ARG A 3 -8.76 -37.05 56.19
CA ARG A 3 -9.50 -36.12 55.30
C ARG A 3 -9.23 -34.63 55.49
N ARG A 4 -8.42 -34.02 54.59
CA ARG A 4 -8.74 -32.77 53.89
C ARG A 4 -8.04 -32.73 52.53
N ASP A 5 -8.82 -33.01 51.50
CA ASP A 5 -8.57 -32.61 50.12
C ASP A 5 -8.39 -31.08 50.02
N VAL A 6 -7.34 -30.63 49.33
CA VAL A 6 -7.37 -29.41 48.52
C VAL A 6 -6.60 -29.68 47.23
N MET A 7 -7.37 -30.04 46.20
CA MET A 7 -6.99 -29.86 44.79
C MET A 7 -7.28 -28.42 44.38
N ILE A 8 -6.25 -27.64 44.07
CA ILE A 8 -6.26 -26.51 43.10
C ILE A 8 -4.78 -26.33 42.70
N GLY A 9 -4.32 -26.37 41.46
CA GLY A 9 -4.95 -26.59 40.16
C GLY A 9 -3.80 -26.74 39.17
N LEU A 10 -4.00 -27.61 38.17
CA LEU A 10 -3.14 -27.75 37.00
C LEU A 10 -2.99 -26.43 36.26
N GLY A 11 -1.77 -26.16 35.76
CA GLY A 11 -1.56 -25.11 34.77
C GLY A 11 -0.13 -24.57 34.70
N ALA A 12 0.88 -25.45 34.76
CA ALA A 12 2.20 -25.08 34.31
C ALA A 12 2.22 -24.97 32.78
N GLY A 13 2.60 -23.81 32.27
CA GLY A 13 3.12 -23.68 30.91
C GLY A 13 2.11 -23.29 29.83
N PHE A 14 2.02 -22.00 29.54
CA PHE A 14 2.20 -21.58 28.15
C PHE A 14 3.00 -20.28 28.14
N ALA A 15 4.25 -20.40 27.71
CA ALA A 15 5.11 -19.28 27.43
C ALA A 15 4.48 -18.39 26.34
N LEU A 16 4.80 -17.10 26.41
CA LEU A 16 4.74 -16.09 25.35
C LEU A 16 4.95 -16.69 23.95
N LEU A 17 4.31 -16.10 22.91
CA LEU A 17 4.78 -15.87 21.52
C LEU A 17 3.55 -15.48 20.67
N ALA A 18 3.44 -14.36 19.97
CA ALA A 18 4.34 -13.25 19.69
C ALA A 18 3.47 -12.02 19.41
N THR A 19 3.71 -10.88 20.07
CA THR A 19 3.54 -9.61 19.37
C THR A 19 4.52 -9.68 18.21
N GLY A 20 4.02 -10.10 17.05
CA GLY A 20 4.80 -10.11 15.81
C GLY A 20 5.48 -8.76 15.72
N ALA A 21 6.80 -8.79 15.66
CA ALA A 21 7.61 -7.61 15.45
C ALA A 21 6.95 -6.82 14.32
N GLN A 22 6.38 -5.66 14.63
CA GLN A 22 5.98 -4.70 13.63
C GLN A 22 7.29 -4.19 13.01
N ALA A 23 7.89 -5.00 12.15
CA ALA A 23 8.75 -4.50 11.11
C ALA A 23 7.88 -3.47 10.40
N GLN A 24 8.25 -2.20 10.54
CA GLN A 24 7.51 -1.08 10.01
C GLN A 24 7.37 -1.28 8.50
N SER A 25 6.28 -1.91 8.08
CA SER A 25 6.00 -2.22 6.69
C SER A 25 6.02 -0.92 5.91
N ASP A 26 6.71 -0.89 4.76
CA ASP A 26 6.73 0.25 3.84
C ASP A 26 5.28 0.78 3.72
N PRO A 27 5.00 2.05 4.04
CA PRO A 27 3.63 2.57 4.00
C PRO A 27 2.93 2.32 2.66
N LEU A 28 3.68 2.27 1.55
CA LEU A 28 3.15 1.89 0.24
C LEU A 28 2.72 0.43 0.15
N GLU A 29 3.47 -0.48 0.76
CA GLU A 29 3.13 -1.91 0.81
C GLU A 29 1.84 -2.12 1.58
N ALA A 30 1.78 -1.56 2.79
CA ALA A 30 0.59 -1.66 3.63
C ALA A 30 -0.64 -1.03 2.95
N ALA A 31 -0.48 0.16 2.39
CA ALA A 31 -1.55 0.86 1.68
C ALA A 31 -2.06 0.09 0.46
N PHE A 32 -1.14 -0.42 -0.37
CA PHE A 32 -1.50 -1.19 -1.56
C PHE A 32 -2.16 -2.51 -1.19
N ALA A 33 -1.61 -3.25 -0.22
CA ALA A 33 -2.16 -4.52 0.26
C ALA A 33 -3.56 -4.37 0.88
N ALA A 34 -3.88 -3.21 1.45
CA ALA A 34 -5.20 -2.90 1.99
C ALA A 34 -6.29 -2.71 0.92
N LEU A 35 -5.92 -2.53 -0.36
CA LEU A 35 -6.89 -2.42 -1.44
C LEU A 35 -7.48 -3.80 -1.82
N PRO A 36 -8.76 -3.86 -2.23
CA PRO A 36 -9.31 -5.05 -2.88
C PRO A 36 -8.44 -5.47 -4.08
N GLN A 37 -8.35 -6.77 -4.36
CA GLN A 37 -7.48 -7.28 -5.44
C GLN A 37 -7.76 -6.62 -6.80
N ALA A 38 -9.03 -6.37 -7.14
CA ALA A 38 -9.39 -5.66 -8.36
C ALA A 38 -8.77 -4.26 -8.43
N ALA A 39 -8.81 -3.50 -7.33
CA ALA A 39 -8.20 -2.16 -7.25
C ALA A 39 -6.66 -2.21 -7.30
N ARG A 40 -6.04 -3.25 -6.72
CA ARG A 40 -4.59 -3.48 -6.87
C ARG A 40 -4.19 -3.71 -8.33
N LYS A 41 -4.96 -4.52 -9.06
CA LYS A 41 -4.75 -4.74 -10.50
C LYS A 41 -4.99 -3.47 -11.31
N GLN A 42 -6.01 -2.68 -10.97
CA GLN A 42 -6.24 -1.38 -11.61
C GLN A 42 -5.06 -0.43 -11.41
N ALA A 43 -4.53 -0.31 -10.19
CA ALA A 43 -3.34 0.48 -9.95
C ALA A 43 -2.14 0.00 -10.78
N GLN A 44 -1.92 -1.32 -10.88
CA GLN A 44 -0.89 -1.88 -11.77
C GLN A 44 -1.14 -1.57 -13.26
N GLN A 45 -2.40 -1.54 -13.71
CA GLN A 45 -2.78 -1.14 -15.07
C GLN A 45 -2.46 0.33 -15.32
N GLU A 46 -2.85 1.24 -14.43
CA GLU A 46 -2.53 2.67 -14.56
C GLU A 46 -1.01 2.90 -14.61
N MET A 47 -0.25 2.23 -13.73
CA MET A 47 1.21 2.32 -13.79
C MET A 47 1.78 1.75 -15.09
N ALA A 48 1.18 0.68 -15.64
CA ALA A 48 1.64 0.07 -16.89
C ALA A 48 1.36 0.98 -18.09
N TYR A 49 0.15 1.54 -18.17
CA TYR A 49 -0.22 2.52 -19.19
C TYR A 49 0.66 3.76 -19.14
N ALA A 50 1.01 4.23 -17.94
CA ALA A 50 1.93 5.36 -17.76
C ALA A 50 3.42 5.00 -17.97
N GLY A 51 3.74 3.74 -18.26
CA GLY A 51 5.12 3.29 -18.53
C GLY A 51 5.98 3.05 -17.28
N PHE A 52 5.39 3.08 -16.08
CA PHE A 52 6.09 2.86 -14.80
C PHE A 52 6.07 1.41 -14.31
N TYR A 53 5.30 0.53 -14.96
CA TYR A 53 5.15 -0.87 -14.57
C TYR A 53 5.24 -1.83 -15.76
N ASN A 54 6.16 -2.78 -15.70
CA ASN A 54 6.42 -3.76 -16.77
C ASN A 54 6.36 -5.22 -16.29
N SER A 55 5.74 -5.45 -15.12
CA SER A 55 5.57 -6.78 -14.51
C SER A 55 4.15 -7.30 -14.69
N ALA A 56 3.84 -8.48 -14.16
CA ALA A 56 2.52 -9.09 -14.28
C ALA A 56 1.44 -8.28 -13.54
N ILE A 57 0.28 -8.09 -14.16
CA ILE A 57 -0.88 -7.43 -13.53
C ILE A 57 -1.68 -8.50 -12.76
N ASP A 58 -1.28 -8.75 -11.52
CA ASP A 58 -1.78 -9.82 -10.65
C ASP A 58 -2.32 -9.33 -9.30
N GLY A 59 -2.08 -8.06 -8.96
CA GLY A 59 -2.38 -7.44 -7.69
C GLY A 59 -1.36 -7.72 -6.58
N ALA A 60 -0.24 -8.38 -6.87
CA ALA A 60 0.79 -8.68 -5.89
C ALA A 60 1.71 -7.47 -5.61
N TYR A 61 2.18 -7.36 -4.37
CA TYR A 61 3.20 -6.38 -4.00
C TYR A 61 4.59 -7.00 -4.08
N GLY A 62 5.24 -6.84 -5.23
CA GLY A 62 6.64 -7.24 -5.43
C GLY A 62 7.53 -6.04 -5.72
N ARG A 63 8.81 -6.30 -6.03
CA ARG A 63 9.78 -5.25 -6.40
C ARG A 63 9.26 -4.33 -7.51
N GLY A 64 8.66 -4.91 -8.56
CA GLY A 64 8.09 -4.14 -9.67
C GLY A 64 6.98 -3.19 -9.21
N THR A 65 6.09 -3.65 -8.33
CA THR A 65 4.98 -2.84 -7.79
C THR A 65 5.52 -1.70 -6.94
N ALA A 66 6.48 -2.00 -6.05
CA ALA A 66 7.10 -1.01 -5.20
C ALA A 66 7.87 0.07 -6.01
N THR A 67 8.61 -0.32 -7.05
CA THR A 67 9.27 0.62 -7.95
C THR A 67 8.28 1.45 -8.77
N GLY A 68 7.24 0.81 -9.32
CA GLY A 68 6.22 1.50 -10.12
C GLY A 68 5.48 2.56 -9.30
N LEU A 69 5.11 2.25 -8.06
CA LEU A 69 4.42 3.19 -7.16
C LEU A 69 5.29 4.41 -6.85
N ARG A 70 6.57 4.21 -6.55
CA ARG A 70 7.51 5.32 -6.30
C ARG A 70 7.70 6.22 -7.53
N LYS A 71 7.95 5.62 -8.70
CA LYS A 71 8.07 6.37 -9.96
C LYS A 71 6.80 7.14 -10.31
N THR A 72 5.64 6.51 -10.12
CA THR A 72 4.34 7.15 -10.36
C THR A 72 4.13 8.33 -9.41
N ALA A 73 4.47 8.19 -8.12
CA ALA A 73 4.37 9.27 -7.15
C ALA A 73 5.28 10.47 -7.52
N GLU A 74 6.52 10.20 -7.90
CA GLU A 74 7.48 11.22 -8.37
C GLU A 74 6.98 11.92 -9.63
N PHE A 75 6.50 11.15 -10.62
CA PHE A 75 6.01 11.69 -11.88
C PHE A 75 4.75 12.55 -11.71
N VAL A 76 3.81 12.13 -10.88
CA VAL A 76 2.61 12.92 -10.59
C VAL A 76 2.96 14.24 -9.90
N ALA A 77 3.93 14.25 -8.99
CA ALA A 77 4.41 15.49 -8.40
C ALA A 77 5.04 16.43 -9.43
N TYR A 78 5.82 15.88 -10.36
CA TYR A 78 6.45 16.64 -11.44
C TYR A 78 5.43 17.19 -12.45
N SER A 79 4.60 16.32 -13.03
CA SER A 79 3.62 16.66 -14.07
C SER A 79 2.50 17.57 -13.59
N SER A 80 2.21 17.56 -12.28
CA SER A 80 1.22 18.47 -11.69
C SER A 80 1.79 19.83 -11.27
N ASP A 81 3.06 20.11 -11.55
CA ASP A 81 3.77 21.30 -11.07
C ASP A 81 3.64 21.45 -9.54
N GLY A 82 3.74 20.34 -8.81
CA GLY A 82 3.58 20.29 -7.36
C GLY A 82 2.14 20.47 -6.84
N LYS A 83 1.12 20.62 -7.70
CA LYS A 83 -0.29 20.70 -7.27
C LYS A 83 -0.75 19.40 -6.57
N VAL A 84 -0.15 18.27 -6.90
CA VAL A 84 -0.35 16.99 -6.21
C VAL A 84 0.99 16.50 -5.67
N THR A 85 1.11 16.36 -4.35
CA THR A 85 2.34 15.87 -3.69
C THR A 85 2.07 14.59 -2.88
N PRO A 86 2.19 13.39 -3.50
CA PRO A 86 1.95 12.14 -2.81
C PRO A 86 2.87 11.95 -1.59
N GLN A 87 2.28 11.86 -0.40
CA GLN A 87 3.02 11.70 0.86
C GLN A 87 3.29 10.22 1.19
N THR A 88 4.00 9.52 0.29
CA THR A 88 4.18 8.05 0.37
C THR A 88 5.02 7.58 1.55
N GLY A 89 5.72 8.48 2.26
CA GLY A 89 6.43 8.18 3.50
C GLY A 89 5.53 8.09 4.74
N THR A 90 4.24 8.41 4.61
CA THR A 90 3.25 8.32 5.70
C THR A 90 2.17 7.31 5.35
N ALA A 91 1.58 6.63 6.34
CA ALA A 91 0.50 5.68 6.10
C ALA A 91 -0.71 6.33 5.42
N ALA A 92 -1.15 7.49 5.92
CA ALA A 92 -2.29 8.22 5.36
C ALA A 92 -2.03 8.69 3.93
N GLY A 93 -0.84 9.23 3.66
CA GLY A 93 -0.47 9.70 2.33
C GLY A 93 -0.30 8.56 1.32
N ALA A 94 0.32 7.45 1.73
CA ALA A 94 0.41 6.25 0.90
C ALA A 94 -0.98 5.68 0.58
N GLN A 95 -1.89 5.63 1.57
CA GLN A 95 -3.26 5.18 1.38
C GLN A 95 -4.05 6.08 0.42
N ALA A 96 -3.93 7.40 0.56
CA ALA A 96 -4.54 8.35 -0.36
C ALA A 96 -4.00 8.12 -1.78
N PHE A 97 -2.68 8.10 -1.94
CA PHE A 97 -2.01 7.91 -3.23
C PHE A 97 -2.44 6.63 -3.96
N VAL A 98 -2.39 5.46 -3.31
CA VAL A 98 -2.77 4.20 -3.99
C VAL A 98 -4.25 4.14 -4.33
N ARG A 99 -5.12 4.78 -3.54
CA ARG A 99 -6.56 4.90 -3.85
C ARG A 99 -6.80 5.84 -5.02
N ASP A 100 -6.13 6.98 -5.05
CA ASP A 100 -6.14 7.94 -6.16
C ASP A 100 -5.68 7.29 -7.46
N LEU A 101 -4.57 6.56 -7.42
CA LEU A 101 -4.05 5.80 -8.54
C LEU A 101 -5.05 4.73 -9.00
N ALA A 102 -5.52 3.86 -8.09
CA ALA A 102 -6.45 2.78 -8.43
C ALA A 102 -7.82 3.25 -8.92
N SER A 103 -8.20 4.52 -8.67
CA SER A 103 -9.47 5.10 -9.13
C SER A 103 -9.33 5.91 -10.42
N GLY A 104 -8.12 5.99 -11.00
CA GLY A 104 -7.86 6.82 -12.17
C GLY A 104 -7.87 8.33 -11.89
N ARG A 105 -7.96 8.77 -10.63
CA ARG A 105 -7.96 10.21 -10.27
C ARG A 105 -6.66 10.92 -10.63
N LEU A 106 -5.58 10.16 -10.81
CA LEU A 106 -4.28 10.67 -11.25
C LEU A 106 -4.11 10.66 -12.77
N ALA A 107 -5.07 10.13 -13.55
CA ALA A 107 -4.94 9.95 -15.00
C ALA A 107 -4.58 11.25 -15.73
N LYS A 108 -5.17 12.39 -15.34
CA LYS A 108 -4.85 13.70 -15.92
C LYS A 108 -3.37 14.08 -15.86
N TRP A 109 -2.68 13.65 -14.80
CA TRP A 109 -1.25 13.89 -14.60
C TRP A 109 -0.40 12.77 -15.20
N LEU A 110 -0.94 11.54 -15.30
CA LEU A 110 -0.23 10.39 -15.87
C LEU A 110 -0.15 10.43 -17.40
N TYR A 111 -1.17 10.97 -18.07
CA TYR A 111 -1.30 10.92 -19.54
C TYR A 111 -1.29 12.29 -20.23
N GLY A 112 -1.17 13.40 -19.49
CA GLY A 112 -0.98 14.72 -20.09
C GLY A 112 -2.25 15.44 -20.55
N GLU A 113 -3.44 15.07 -20.10
CA GLU A 113 -4.66 15.87 -20.37
C GLU A 113 -4.77 17.13 -19.49
N GLY A 114 -3.79 17.42 -18.65
CA GLY A 114 -3.74 18.62 -17.81
C GLY A 114 -3.05 19.79 -18.51
N ASP A 115 -3.86 20.72 -19.03
CA ASP A 115 -3.52 22.10 -19.42
C ASP A 115 -3.07 22.38 -20.88
N GLU A 116 -3.34 21.50 -21.87
CA GLU A 116 -3.10 21.82 -23.30
C GLU A 116 -4.18 22.75 -23.95
N ASN A 117 -5.17 23.25 -23.21
CA ASN A 117 -6.27 24.05 -23.78
C ASN A 117 -6.31 25.54 -23.41
N ASP A 118 -5.31 26.09 -22.71
CA ASP A 118 -5.33 27.50 -22.26
C ASP A 118 -4.20 28.37 -22.90
N MET A 119 -3.93 28.21 -24.21
CA MET A 119 -3.06 29.12 -24.99
C MET A 119 -3.87 30.21 -25.71
#